data_AF-L9XL98-F1
#
_entry.id   AF-L9XL98-F1
#
_cell.length_a   1.000
_cell.length_b   1.000
_cell.length_c   1.000
_cell.angle_alpha   90.00
_cell.angle_beta   90.00
_cell.angle_gamma   90.00
#
_symmetry.space_group_name_H-M   'P 1'
#
loop_
_entity.id
_entity.type
_entity.pdbx_description
1 polymer ?
#
loop_
_entity_poly.entity_id
_entity_poly.type
_entity_poly.pdbx_seq_one_letter_code
_entity_poly.pdbx_strand_id
1 'polypeptide(L)'
;MRCTHPLVLEIGVKEISAGATVPVRVLARNSRNRPVENAVVRVGSQVQRTDEAGRCELTIRSPGFWRVTAYSPPTEQVAYEPATALLRVHSGSTTPSQLRRLGLTPA
;
A
#
# COMPACT_ATOMS: atom_id res chain seq x y z
N MET A 1 -13.46 28.43 7.07
CA MET A 1 -12.00 28.24 7.25
C MET A 1 -11.72 26.76 7.07
N ARG A 2 -10.78 26.38 6.19
CA ARG A 2 -10.48 24.97 5.88
C ARG A 2 -9.31 24.51 6.75
N CYS A 3 -9.45 23.37 7.41
CA CYS A 3 -8.36 22.77 8.19
C CYS A 3 -7.49 21.89 7.29
N THR A 4 -6.17 22.04 7.39
CA THR A 4 -5.22 21.21 6.64
C THR A 4 -4.50 20.27 7.60
N HIS A 5 -4.49 18.97 7.29
CA HIS A 5 -3.83 17.96 8.09
C HIS A 5 -2.85 17.13 7.24
N PRO A 6 -1.65 16.82 7.74
CA PRO A 6 -0.77 15.89 7.04
C PRO A 6 -1.38 14.49 7.01
N LEU A 7 -1.20 13.75 5.91
CA LEU A 7 -1.44 12.31 5.93
C LEU A 7 -0.25 11.57 6.54
N VAL A 8 -0.53 10.41 7.09
CA VAL A 8 0.43 9.41 7.54
C VAL A 8 0.12 8.13 6.78
N LEU A 9 1.15 7.61 6.11
CA LEU A 9 1.09 6.33 5.43
C LEU A 9 1.78 5.28 6.31
N GLU A 10 1.01 4.36 6.87
CA GLU A 10 1.54 3.24 7.64
C GLU A 10 1.61 2.00 6.74
N ILE A 11 2.83 1.53 6.50
CA ILE A 11 3.10 0.24 5.89
C ILE A 11 3.90 -0.56 6.92
N GLY A 12 3.36 -1.71 7.36
CA GLY A 12 3.99 -2.53 8.41
C GLY A 12 5.36 -3.10 8.02
N VAL A 13 5.67 -3.12 6.72
CA VAL A 13 6.93 -3.64 6.17
C VAL A 13 7.49 -2.67 5.14
N LYS A 14 8.82 -2.55 5.09
CA LYS A 14 9.53 -1.75 4.06
C LYS A 14 10.04 -2.60 2.90
N GLU A 15 10.04 -3.91 3.05
CA GLU A 15 10.56 -4.85 2.06
C GLU A 15 9.60 -6.04 1.89
N ILE A 16 9.32 -6.42 0.64
CA ILE A 16 8.40 -7.51 0.30
C ILE A 16 8.91 -8.33 -0.89
N SER A 17 8.35 -9.51 -1.09
CA SER A 17 8.55 -10.30 -2.31
C SER A 17 7.57 -9.89 -3.41
N ALA A 18 8.04 -9.91 -4.66
CA ALA A 18 7.18 -9.72 -5.82
C ALA A 18 5.96 -10.68 -5.78
N GLY A 19 4.76 -10.11 -5.94
CA GLY A 19 3.49 -10.84 -5.88
C GLY A 19 2.88 -10.94 -4.49
N ALA A 20 3.57 -10.48 -3.43
CA ALA A 20 2.97 -10.39 -2.10
C ALA A 20 1.96 -9.25 -2.02
N THR A 21 0.89 -9.47 -1.25
CA THR A 21 -0.09 -8.44 -0.89
C THR A 21 0.31 -7.77 0.42
N VAL A 22 0.29 -6.45 0.44
CA VAL A 22 0.70 -5.64 1.59
C VAL A 22 -0.47 -4.80 2.08
N PRO A 23 -0.85 -4.90 3.36
CA PRO A 23 -1.80 -3.97 3.94
C PRO A 23 -1.16 -2.59 4.11
N VAL A 24 -1.86 -1.57 3.64
CA VAL A 24 -1.50 -0.16 3.78
C VAL A 24 -2.61 0.54 4.54
N ARG A 25 -2.23 1.39 5.50
CA ARG A 25 -3.18 2.22 6.25
C ARG A 25 -2.85 3.70 6.09
N VAL A 26 -3.88 4.51 5.86
CA VAL A 26 -3.79 5.96 5.71
C VAL A 26 -4.52 6.61 6.88
N LEU A 27 -3.77 7.41 7.64
CA LEU A 27 -4.28 8.16 8.78
C LEU A 27 -4.07 9.66 8.53
N ALA A 28 -4.92 10.49 9.12
CA ALA A 28 -4.68 11.93 9.21
C ALA A 28 -3.88 12.21 10.49
N ARG A 29 -2.77 12.94 10.37
CA ARG A 29 -1.98 13.45 11.50
C ARG A 29 -2.74 14.59 12.18
N ASN A 30 -3.80 14.24 12.89
CA ASN A 30 -4.57 15.11 13.76
C ASN A 30 -4.48 14.58 15.21
N SER A 31 -5.13 15.25 16.15
CA SER A 31 -5.11 14.89 17.58
C SER A 31 -5.62 13.48 17.90
N ARG A 32 -6.24 12.78 16.94
CA ARG A 32 -6.80 11.43 17.11
C ARG A 32 -6.21 10.40 16.14
N ASN A 33 -5.22 10.75 15.32
CA ASN A 33 -4.70 9.91 14.23
C ASN A 33 -5.83 9.21 13.45
N ARG A 34 -6.84 10.00 13.05
CA ARG A 34 -8.10 9.46 12.53
C ARG A 34 -7.87 8.75 11.18
N PRO A 35 -8.43 7.56 10.95
CA PRO A 35 -8.38 6.93 9.63
C PRO A 35 -9.04 7.80 8.57
N VAL A 36 -8.49 7.80 7.36
CA VAL A 36 -9.01 8.56 6.22
C VAL A 36 -9.64 7.57 5.24
N GLU A 37 -10.96 7.59 5.16
CA GLU A 37 -11.73 6.85 4.17
C GLU A 37 -11.57 7.48 2.77
N ASN A 38 -11.64 6.64 1.72
CA ASN A 38 -11.59 7.05 0.32
C ASN A 38 -10.32 7.83 -0.07
N ALA A 39 -9.28 7.80 0.77
CA ALA A 39 -7.97 8.28 0.41
C ALA A 39 -7.42 7.44 -0.74
N VAL A 40 -6.84 8.12 -1.72
CA VAL A 40 -6.28 7.48 -2.90
C VAL A 40 -4.83 7.11 -2.62
N VAL A 41 -4.53 5.81 -2.69
CA VAL A 41 -3.18 5.27 -2.59
C VAL A 41 -2.72 4.85 -3.97
N ARG A 42 -1.60 5.40 -4.41
CA ARG A 42 -1.01 5.15 -5.73
C ARG A 42 0.35 4.49 -5.60
N VAL A 43 0.58 3.44 -6.38
CA VAL A 43 1.87 2.77 -6.52
C VAL A 43 2.10 2.44 -8.00
N GLY A 44 3.04 3.14 -8.64
CA GLY A 44 3.20 3.06 -10.09
C GLY A 44 1.92 3.41 -10.85
N SER A 45 1.41 2.45 -11.62
CA SER A 45 0.13 2.54 -12.36
C SER A 45 -1.08 2.08 -11.55
N GLN A 46 -0.89 1.39 -10.42
CA GLN A 46 -1.99 0.94 -9.58
C GLN A 46 -2.51 2.09 -8.71
N VAL A 47 -3.84 2.20 -8.65
CA VAL A 47 -4.57 3.19 -7.87
C VAL A 47 -5.62 2.44 -7.05
N GLN A 48 -5.62 2.67 -5.74
CA GLN A 48 -6.57 2.06 -4.81
C GLN A 48 -7.15 3.11 -3.89
N ARG A 49 -8.33 2.83 -3.33
CA ARG A 49 -8.96 3.69 -2.31
C ARG A 49 -8.98 2.98 -0.98
N THR A 50 -8.84 3.74 0.10
CA THR A 50 -9.00 3.21 1.45
C THR A 50 -10.46 3.01 1.83
N ASP A 51 -10.72 2.00 2.64
CA ASP A 51 -12.01 1.74 3.29
C ASP A 51 -12.28 2.68 4.48
N GLU A 52 -13.41 2.47 5.17
CA GLU A 52 -13.82 3.24 6.36
C GLU A 52 -12.79 3.21 7.50
N ALA A 53 -11.97 2.15 7.57
CA ALA A 53 -10.89 2.00 8.54
C ALA A 53 -9.57 2.63 8.09
N GLY A 54 -9.56 3.28 6.91
CA GLY A 54 -8.39 3.87 6.28
C GLY A 54 -7.45 2.84 5.68
N ARG A 55 -7.92 1.62 5.38
CA ARG A 55 -7.07 0.50 4.91
C ARG A 55 -7.27 0.23 3.44
N CYS A 56 -6.20 -0.20 2.78
CA CYS A 56 -6.24 -0.79 1.45
C CYS A 56 -5.12 -1.82 1.31
N GLU A 57 -5.20 -2.66 0.28
CA GLU A 57 -4.20 -3.68 0.01
C GLU A 57 -3.51 -3.41 -1.32
N LEU A 58 -2.18 -3.44 -1.36
CA LEU A 58 -1.40 -3.29 -2.58
C LEU A 58 -0.70 -4.60 -2.94
N THR A 59 -0.67 -4.95 -4.22
CA THR A 59 0.08 -6.11 -4.72
C THR A 59 1.05 -5.65 -5.80
N ILE A 60 2.35 -5.75 -5.53
CA ILE A 60 3.39 -5.32 -6.48
C ILE A 60 4.07 -6.56 -7.05
N ARG A 61 3.94 -6.76 -8.36
CA ARG A 61 4.42 -7.96 -9.05
C ARG A 61 5.82 -7.84 -9.62
N SER A 62 6.35 -6.62 -9.71
CA SER A 62 7.67 -6.37 -10.29
C SER A 62 8.67 -5.98 -9.21
N PRO A 63 9.87 -6.58 -9.18
CA PRO A 63 10.91 -6.20 -8.24
C PRO A 63 11.41 -4.78 -8.51
N GLY A 64 12.01 -4.16 -7.50
CA GLY A 64 12.55 -2.80 -7.55
C GLY A 64 12.09 -1.93 -6.39
N PHE A 65 12.36 -0.63 -6.49
CA PHE A 65 11.91 0.36 -5.53
C PHE A 65 10.61 1.01 -6.00
N TRP A 66 9.61 1.00 -5.13
CA TRP A 66 8.27 1.48 -5.43
C TRP A 66 7.90 2.63 -4.51
N ARG A 67 7.57 3.75 -5.12
CA ARG A 67 7.03 4.90 -4.40
C ARG A 67 5.52 4.70 -4.20
N VAL A 68 5.10 4.63 -2.95
CA VAL A 68 3.71 4.58 -2.52
C VAL A 68 3.32 5.98 -2.07
N THR A 69 2.28 6.56 -2.68
CA THR A 69 1.81 7.91 -2.38
C THR A 69 0.35 7.83 -1.95
N ALA A 70 0.01 8.38 -0.79
CA ALA A 70 -1.37 8.61 -0.39
C ALA A 70 -1.72 10.08 -0.55
N TYR A 71 -2.87 10.34 -1.15
CA TYR A 71 -3.45 11.67 -1.26
C TYR A 71 -4.96 11.56 -1.06
N SER A 72 -5.58 12.65 -0.59
CA SER A 72 -7.03 12.73 -0.50
C SER A 72 -7.47 14.07 -1.11
N PRO A 73 -8.42 14.07 -2.07
CA PRO A 73 -8.94 15.32 -2.64
C PRO A 73 -9.48 16.23 -1.53
N PRO A 74 -9.18 17.54 -1.56
CA PRO A 74 -9.68 18.45 -0.54
C PRO A 74 -11.20 18.61 -0.66
N THR A 75 -11.87 18.68 0.48
CA THR A 75 -13.29 19.05 0.58
C THR A 75 -13.41 20.52 1.00
N GLU A 76 -14.64 21.03 1.11
CA GLU A 76 -14.86 22.39 1.62
C GLU A 76 -14.29 22.58 3.04
N GLN A 77 -14.36 21.52 3.87
CA GLN A 77 -14.03 21.57 5.28
C GLN A 77 -12.58 21.14 5.58
N VAL A 78 -12.04 20.18 4.83
CA VAL A 78 -10.75 19.55 5.14
C VAL A 78 -9.87 19.43 3.89
N ALA A 79 -8.61 19.79 4.03
CA ALA A 79 -7.55 19.47 3.09
C ALA A 79 -6.51 18.55 3.74
N TYR A 80 -5.80 17.81 2.90
CA TYR A 80 -4.78 16.88 3.34
C TYR A 80 -3.47 17.10 2.59
N GLU A 81 -2.35 17.11 3.31
CA GLU A 81 -1.03 17.05 2.68
C GLU A 81 -0.72 15.59 2.33
N PRO A 82 -0.28 15.29 1.09
CA PRO A 82 0.03 13.93 0.68
C PRO A 82 1.15 13.30 1.52
N ALA A 83 1.08 11.98 1.71
CA ALA A 83 2.14 11.20 2.35
C ALA A 83 2.81 10.28 1.32
N THR A 84 4.13 10.09 1.44
CA THR A 84 4.89 9.21 0.55
C THR A 84 5.74 8.25 1.37
N ALA A 85 5.79 6.99 0.94
CA ALA A 85 6.72 5.98 1.45
C ALA A 85 7.41 5.26 0.29
N LEU A 86 8.57 4.67 0.58
CA LEU A 86 9.32 3.84 -0.35
C LEU A 86 9.25 2.38 0.10
N LEU A 87 8.83 1.51 -0.80
CA LEU A 87 8.76 0.07 -0.60
C LEU A 87 9.77 -0.63 -1.51
N ARG A 88 10.59 -1.50 -0.95
CA ARG A 88 11.51 -2.34 -1.72
C ARG A 88 10.83 -3.67 -2.02
N VAL A 89 10.79 -4.04 -3.30
CA VAL A 89 10.26 -5.31 -3.75
C VAL A 89 11.40 -6.15 -4.27
N HIS A 90 11.65 -7.27 -3.64
CA HIS A 90 12.64 -8.23 -4.10
C HIS A 90 12.01 -9.15 -5.12
N SER A 91 12.84 -9.69 -6.01
CA SER A 91 12.43 -10.84 -6.82
C SER A 91 12.12 -11.96 -5.84
N GLY A 92 10.84 -12.16 -5.56
CA GLY A 92 10.43 -13.41 -4.93
C GLY A 92 10.82 -14.47 -5.94
N SER A 93 11.67 -15.44 -5.55
CA SER A 93 11.42 -16.76 -6.07
C SER A 93 9.97 -17.02 -5.69
N THR A 94 9.05 -16.91 -6.64
CA THR A 94 7.81 -17.66 -6.55
C THR A 94 8.29 -19.10 -6.40
N THR A 95 8.52 -19.55 -5.17
CA THR A 95 8.88 -20.93 -4.92
C THR A 95 7.71 -21.67 -5.53
N PRO A 96 7.94 -22.54 -6.52
CA PRO A 96 6.88 -23.29 -7.12
C PRO A 96 6.43 -24.34 -6.10
N SER A 97 5.69 -23.92 -5.07
CA SER A 97 4.80 -24.83 -4.33
C SER A 97 3.65 -25.30 -5.24
N GLN A 98 3.54 -24.72 -6.45
CA GLN A 98 2.87 -25.29 -7.62
C GLN A 98 3.77 -26.23 -8.45
N LEU A 99 4.77 -26.90 -7.86
CA LEU A 99 5.47 -28.05 -8.46
C LEU A 99 5.19 -29.37 -7.73
N ARG A 100 4.08 -29.49 -6.98
CA ARG A 100 3.54 -30.81 -6.57
C ARG A 100 2.69 -31.49 -7.64
N ARG A 101 2.90 -31.15 -8.91
CA ARG A 101 2.34 -31.84 -10.08
C ARG A 101 3.40 -32.12 -11.15
N LEU A 102 4.61 -32.49 -10.74
CA LEU A 102 5.50 -33.25 -11.61
C LEU A 102 5.82 -34.54 -10.87
N GLY A 103 5.07 -35.59 -11.24
CA GLY A 103 5.32 -36.95 -10.78
C GLY A 103 6.65 -37.44 -11.35
N LEU A 104 7.73 -37.22 -10.60
CA LEU A 104 8.99 -37.89 -10.82
C LEU A 104 9.05 -39.09 -9.86
N THR A 105 8.72 -40.26 -10.38
CA THR A 105 9.04 -41.55 -9.76
C THR A 105 10.56 -41.71 -9.71
N PRO A 106 11.16 -42.06 -8.56
CA PRO A 106 12.52 -42.57 -8.56
C PRO A 106 12.52 -43.99 -9.13
N ALA A 107 13.48 -44.25 -10.02
CA ALA A 107 13.80 -45.56 -10.56
C ALA A 107 14.48 -46.46 -9.52
#